data_AF-A0A1L5PCD0-F1
#
_entry.id   AF-A0A1L5PCD0-F1
#
_cell.length_a   1.000
_cell.length_b   1.000
_cell.length_c   1.000
_cell.angle_alpha   90.00
_cell.angle_beta   90.00
_cell.angle_gamma   90.00
#
_symmetry.space_group_name_H-M   'P 1'
#
loop_
_entity.id
_entity.type
_entity.pdbx_description
1 polymer ?
#
loop_
_entity_poly.entity_id
_entity_poly.type
_entity_poly.pdbx_seq_one_letter_code
_entity_poly.pdbx_strand_id
1 'polypeptide(L)'
;MLCLLLAAAVLVFLADIATGPAWYGLDDVLKTVLMPADAQAQMRVVIWSIRMPSALMAVAVEMALATAGVQMQTVLNNPLASPFTLGISSAASFGAALALAFGLSFIPVAGVRRLRLETLVLISLLSSIPAAFLGTIGFVGLVAPHIARMLVGEDQRRLLPASAMIGALIMSSSSTVAKVLVPGAVLPIGVITAVTGLPLLLSYPEGRAGNMVVLSTNSLGAVRRAICPQ
;
A
#
# COMPACT_ATOMS: atom_id res chain seq x y z
N MET A 1 -18.21 7.40 -13.16
CA MET A 1 -16.75 7.21 -12.91
C MET A 1 -16.47 6.45 -11.62
N LEU A 2 -16.76 7.00 -10.43
CA LEU A 2 -16.48 6.32 -9.15
C LEU A 2 -17.12 4.93 -9.04
N CYS A 3 -18.38 4.75 -9.47
CA CYS A 3 -19.03 3.44 -9.49
C CYS A 3 -18.33 2.44 -10.42
N LEU A 4 -17.71 2.92 -11.51
CA LEU A 4 -16.96 2.09 -12.45
C LEU A 4 -15.62 1.66 -11.85
N LEU A 5 -14.91 2.58 -11.17
CA LEU A 5 -13.69 2.25 -10.42
C LEU A 5 -13.98 1.24 -9.30
N LEU A 6 -15.09 1.43 -8.58
CA LEU A 6 -15.53 0.48 -7.56
C LEU A 6 -15.82 -0.90 -8.14
N ALA A 7 -16.60 -0.97 -9.23
CA ALA A 7 -16.91 -2.23 -9.90
C ALA A 7 -15.65 -2.95 -10.38
N ALA A 8 -14.70 -2.21 -10.97
CA ALA A 8 -13.42 -2.75 -11.38
C ALA A 8 -12.60 -3.25 -10.17
N ALA A 9 -12.56 -2.49 -9.07
CA ALA A 9 -11.83 -2.89 -7.85
C ALA A 9 -12.38 -4.20 -7.28
N VAL A 10 -13.70 -4.33 -7.21
CA VAL A 10 -14.37 -5.55 -6.75
C VAL A 10 -14.08 -6.73 -7.68
N LEU A 11 -14.13 -6.52 -9.00
CA LEU A 11 -13.85 -7.59 -9.97
C LEU A 11 -12.41 -8.10 -9.85
N VAL A 12 -11.43 -7.19 -9.78
CA VAL A 12 -10.01 -7.55 -9.63
C VAL A 12 -9.74 -8.18 -8.26
N PHE A 13 -10.46 -7.76 -7.21
CA PHE A 13 -10.39 -8.39 -5.89
C PHE A 13 -10.92 -9.83 -5.90
N LEU A 14 -12.02 -10.10 -6.58
CA LEU A 14 -12.52 -11.47 -6.76
C LEU A 14 -11.54 -12.32 -7.58
N ALA A 15 -10.93 -11.75 -8.61
CA ALA A 15 -9.88 -12.42 -9.38
C ALA A 15 -8.63 -12.72 -8.52
N ASP A 16 -8.25 -11.81 -7.62
CA ASP A 16 -7.12 -12.00 -6.70
C ASP A 16 -7.35 -13.15 -5.71
N ILE A 17 -8.59 -13.29 -5.23
CA ILE A 17 -8.99 -14.40 -4.35
C ILE A 17 -9.03 -15.71 -5.13
N ALA A 18 -9.49 -15.70 -6.39
CA ALA A 18 -9.54 -16.90 -7.23
C ALA A 18 -8.13 -17.41 -7.59
N THR A 19 -7.20 -16.49 -7.82
CA THR A 19 -5.84 -16.79 -8.28
C THR A 19 -4.98 -17.41 -7.18
N GLY A 20 -4.36 -18.56 -7.48
CA GLY A 20 -3.38 -19.23 -6.61
C GLY A 20 -3.12 -20.68 -7.06
N PRO A 21 -2.47 -21.51 -6.24
CA PRO A 21 -1.91 -22.80 -6.68
C PRO A 21 -2.94 -23.77 -7.30
N ALA A 22 -4.18 -23.73 -6.82
CA ALA A 22 -5.26 -24.63 -7.23
C ALA A 22 -6.23 -24.03 -8.26
N TRP A 23 -5.99 -22.81 -8.76
CA TRP A 23 -6.84 -22.09 -9.75
C TRP A 23 -8.35 -22.35 -9.60
N TYR A 24 -9.02 -21.63 -8.72
CA TYR A 24 -10.46 -21.78 -8.51
C TYR A 24 -11.26 -21.01 -9.58
N GLY A 25 -12.39 -21.58 -10.03
CA GLY A 25 -13.33 -20.87 -10.89
C GLY A 25 -13.93 -19.65 -10.20
N LEU A 26 -14.17 -18.56 -10.94
CA LEU A 26 -14.75 -17.34 -10.37
C LEU A 26 -16.15 -17.58 -9.79
N ASP A 27 -16.92 -18.50 -10.38
CA ASP A 27 -18.25 -18.85 -9.89
C ASP A 27 -18.19 -19.67 -8.60
N ASP A 28 -17.23 -20.58 -8.47
CA ASP A 28 -16.99 -21.34 -7.24
C ASP A 28 -16.53 -20.45 -6.09
N VAL A 29 -15.67 -19.46 -6.39
CA VAL A 29 -15.24 -18.45 -5.43
C VAL A 29 -16.42 -17.59 -5.01
N LEU A 30 -17.23 -17.11 -5.95
CA LEU A 30 -18.39 -16.28 -5.66
C LEU A 30 -19.42 -17.03 -4.79
N LYS A 31 -19.71 -18.30 -5.13
CA LYS A 31 -20.57 -19.17 -4.30
C LYS A 31 -19.97 -19.40 -2.92
N THR A 32 -18.66 -19.60 -2.79
CA THR A 32 -18.00 -19.80 -1.49
C THR A 32 -17.99 -18.54 -0.62
N VAL A 33 -17.93 -17.36 -1.24
CA VAL A 33 -18.00 -16.07 -0.54
C VAL A 33 -19.43 -15.76 -0.10
N LEU A 34 -20.44 -16.01 -0.94
CA LEU A 34 -21.84 -15.72 -0.63
C LEU A 34 -22.51 -16.81 0.23
N MET A 35 -22.18 -18.07 -0.03
CA MET A 35 -22.77 -19.27 0.58
C MET A 35 -21.64 -20.20 1.05
N PRO A 36 -20.94 -19.85 2.14
CA PRO A 36 -19.80 -20.64 2.63
C PRO A 36 -20.18 -22.04 3.10
N ALA A 37 -21.46 -22.31 3.40
CA ALA A 37 -21.93 -23.61 3.89
C ALA A 37 -21.84 -24.73 2.83
N ASP A 38 -22.06 -24.40 1.55
CA ASP A 38 -22.12 -25.36 0.45
C ASP A 38 -20.76 -25.67 -0.19
N ALA A 39 -19.72 -24.90 0.16
CA ALA A 39 -18.38 -25.05 -0.39
C ALA A 39 -17.60 -26.21 0.25
N GLN A 40 -16.77 -26.88 -0.55
CA GLN A 40 -15.86 -27.93 -0.08
C GLN A 40 -14.98 -27.43 1.07
N ALA A 41 -14.79 -28.24 2.12
CA ALA A 41 -14.12 -27.83 3.36
C ALA A 41 -12.72 -27.22 3.13
N GLN A 42 -11.95 -27.78 2.19
CA GLN A 42 -10.62 -27.25 1.83
C GLN A 42 -10.71 -25.87 1.18
N MET A 43 -11.60 -25.67 0.19
CA MET A 43 -11.76 -24.38 -0.50
C MET A 43 -12.25 -23.30 0.45
N ARG A 44 -13.17 -23.65 1.36
CA ARG A 44 -13.70 -22.74 2.40
C ARG A 44 -12.58 -22.21 3.30
N VAL A 45 -11.73 -23.08 3.83
CA VAL A 45 -10.61 -22.70 4.70
C VAL A 45 -9.59 -21.85 3.93
N VAL A 46 -9.27 -22.22 2.69
CA VAL A 46 -8.33 -21.44 1.87
C VAL A 46 -8.86 -20.04 1.58
N ILE A 47 -10.12 -19.91 1.16
CA ILE A 47 -10.71 -18.61 0.83
C ILE A 47 -10.92 -17.77 2.10
N TRP A 48 -11.57 -18.30 3.14
CA TRP A 48 -11.97 -17.51 4.31
C TRP A 48 -10.87 -17.35 5.36
N SER A 49 -10.03 -18.36 5.58
CA SER A 49 -9.02 -18.31 6.64
C SER A 49 -7.66 -17.79 6.16
N ILE A 50 -7.39 -17.80 4.85
CA ILE A 50 -6.08 -17.45 4.29
C ILE A 50 -6.16 -16.28 3.31
N ARG A 51 -6.96 -16.41 2.24
CA ARG A 51 -6.94 -15.44 1.12
C ARG A 51 -7.72 -14.16 1.39
N MET A 52 -8.96 -14.26 1.86
CA MET A 52 -9.80 -13.09 2.15
C MET A 52 -9.17 -12.14 3.18
N PRO A 53 -8.70 -12.61 4.35
CA PRO A 53 -8.13 -11.70 5.35
C PRO A 53 -6.88 -10.97 4.83
N SER A 54 -6.00 -11.68 4.11
CA SER A 54 -4.79 -11.09 3.55
C SER A 54 -5.08 -10.10 2.42
N ALA A 55 -5.97 -10.45 1.48
CA ALA A 55 -6.37 -9.55 0.40
C ALA A 55 -7.08 -8.29 0.91
N LEU A 56 -7.99 -8.44 1.89
CA LEU A 56 -8.67 -7.30 2.53
C LEU A 56 -7.69 -6.38 3.24
N MET A 57 -6.73 -6.94 3.98
CA MET A 57 -5.71 -6.15 4.66
C MET A 57 -4.85 -5.37 3.65
N ALA A 58 -4.42 -6.02 2.57
CA ALA A 58 -3.62 -5.38 1.52
C ALA A 58 -4.38 -4.21 0.87
N VAL A 59 -5.64 -4.42 0.50
CA VAL A 59 -6.50 -3.37 -0.07
C VAL A 59 -6.72 -2.23 0.93
N ALA A 60 -6.98 -2.53 2.20
CA ALA A 60 -7.19 -1.53 3.24
C ALA A 60 -5.96 -0.65 3.47
N VAL A 61 -4.77 -1.27 3.59
CA VAL A 61 -3.50 -0.56 3.72
C VAL A 61 -3.26 0.35 2.53
N GLU A 62 -3.55 -0.12 1.31
CA GLU A 62 -3.30 0.67 0.11
C GLU A 62 -4.27 1.84 -0.07
N MET A 63 -5.54 1.65 0.29
CA MET A 63 -6.50 2.76 0.33
C MET A 63 -6.04 3.85 1.30
N ALA A 64 -5.50 3.46 2.47
CA ALA A 64 -4.96 4.40 3.45
C ALA A 64 -3.71 5.14 2.91
N LEU A 65 -2.80 4.43 2.24
CA LEU A 65 -1.62 5.04 1.64
C LEU A 65 -1.95 6.00 0.49
N ALA A 66 -2.91 5.65 -0.37
CA ALA A 66 -3.35 6.50 -1.47
C ALA A 66 -4.05 7.78 -0.98
N THR A 67 -4.83 7.70 0.09
CA THR A 67 -5.48 8.86 0.71
C THR A 67 -4.49 9.74 1.46
N ALA A 68 -3.56 9.15 2.22
CA ALA A 68 -2.44 9.86 2.84
C ALA A 68 -1.57 10.56 1.79
N GLY A 69 -1.35 9.92 0.63
CA GLY A 69 -0.68 10.51 -0.53
C GLY A 69 -1.38 11.77 -1.05
N VAL A 70 -2.69 11.70 -1.31
CA VAL A 70 -3.47 12.88 -1.73
C VAL A 70 -3.36 14.01 -0.69
N GLN A 71 -3.57 13.70 0.59
CA GLN A 71 -3.52 14.69 1.66
C GLN A 71 -2.15 15.36 1.74
N MET A 72 -1.07 14.56 1.72
CA MET A 72 0.29 15.06 1.78
C MET A 72 0.62 15.96 0.58
N GLN A 73 0.24 15.53 -0.63
CA GLN A 73 0.45 16.32 -1.84
C GLN A 73 -0.37 17.62 -1.85
N THR A 74 -1.59 17.62 -1.29
CA THR A 74 -2.39 18.85 -1.19
C THR A 74 -1.85 19.80 -0.11
N VAL A 75 -1.51 19.30 1.08
CA VAL A 75 -0.99 20.13 2.19
C VAL A 75 0.33 20.80 1.80
N LEU A 76 1.22 20.07 1.14
CA LEU A 76 2.51 20.58 0.69
C LEU A 76 2.45 21.27 -0.67
N ASN A 77 1.28 21.28 -1.32
CA ASN A 77 1.08 21.71 -2.70
C ASN A 77 2.19 21.19 -3.65
N ASN A 78 2.57 19.93 -3.46
CA ASN A 78 3.67 19.30 -4.17
C ASN A 78 3.24 17.90 -4.63
N PRO A 79 3.07 17.68 -5.95
CA PRO A 79 2.64 16.39 -6.50
C PRO A 79 3.65 15.25 -6.29
N LEU A 80 4.89 15.57 -5.92
CA LEU A 80 5.94 14.58 -5.60
C LEU A 80 6.04 14.27 -4.11
N ALA A 81 5.22 14.92 -3.26
CA ALA A 81 5.23 14.63 -1.84
C ALA A 81 4.64 13.25 -1.53
N SER A 82 5.35 12.50 -0.70
CA SER A 82 4.97 11.14 -0.27
C SER A 82 4.84 11.08 1.24
N PRO A 83 3.86 10.34 1.80
CA PRO A 83 3.70 10.18 3.25
C PRO A 83 4.92 9.49 3.91
N PHE A 84 5.77 8.83 3.11
CA PHE A 84 6.96 8.14 3.59
C PHE A 84 8.14 9.08 3.87
N THR A 85 8.13 10.32 3.39
CA THR A 85 9.26 11.26 3.56
C THR A 85 9.37 11.83 4.97
N LEU A 86 8.32 11.75 5.78
CA LEU A 86 8.28 12.27 7.16
C LEU A 86 8.91 11.32 8.18
N GLY A 87 9.43 10.17 7.76
CA GLY A 87 10.05 9.18 8.67
C GLY A 87 9.04 8.37 9.51
N ILE A 88 7.74 8.50 9.24
CA ILE A 88 6.66 7.78 9.95
C ILE A 88 6.85 6.27 9.84
N SER A 89 7.28 5.77 8.69
CA SER A 89 7.52 4.33 8.48
C SER A 89 8.73 3.81 9.26
N SER A 90 9.80 4.61 9.37
CA SER A 90 10.96 4.26 10.21
C SER A 90 10.58 4.25 11.69
N ALA A 91 9.78 5.22 12.13
CA ALA A 91 9.25 5.26 13.49
C ALA A 91 8.29 4.08 13.78
N ALA A 92 7.43 3.71 12.84
CA ALA A 92 6.53 2.56 12.96
C ALA A 92 7.29 1.23 13.04
N SER A 93 8.30 1.02 12.19
CA SER A 93 9.17 -0.17 12.23
C SER A 93 9.97 -0.25 13.52
N PHE A 94 10.53 0.88 13.98
CA PHE A 94 11.21 0.95 15.27
C PHE A 94 10.27 0.69 16.45
N GLY A 95 9.05 1.24 16.41
CA GLY A 95 8.03 1.01 17.43
C GLY A 95 7.56 -0.45 17.47
N ALA A 96 7.36 -1.09 16.33
CA ALA A 96 7.03 -2.51 16.23
C ALA A 96 8.17 -3.38 16.77
N ALA A 97 9.42 -3.05 16.43
CA ALA A 97 10.61 -3.69 16.98
C ALA A 97 10.68 -3.59 18.51
N LEU A 98 10.44 -2.40 19.05
CA LEU A 98 10.42 -2.15 20.49
C LEU A 98 9.28 -2.93 21.16
N ALA A 99 8.09 -2.92 20.58
CA ALA A 99 6.93 -3.64 21.12
C ALA A 99 7.20 -5.14 21.22
N LEU A 100 7.80 -5.73 20.17
CA LEU A 100 8.18 -7.14 20.14
C LEU A 100 9.34 -7.45 21.11
N ALA A 101 10.33 -6.56 21.23
CA ALA A 101 11.48 -6.72 22.12
C ALA A 101 11.10 -6.69 23.62
N PHE A 102 10.24 -5.75 23.98
CA PHE A 102 9.76 -5.58 25.35
C PHE A 102 8.53 -6.46 25.67
N GLY A 103 8.00 -7.17 24.67
CA GLY A 103 6.82 -8.02 24.83
C GLY A 103 5.54 -7.21 25.07
N LEU A 104 5.53 -5.93 24.72
CA LEU A 104 4.34 -5.07 24.69
C LEU A 104 3.42 -5.60 23.59
N SER A 105 2.60 -6.57 23.94
CA SER A 105 1.61 -7.11 23.03
C SER A 105 0.24 -6.59 23.46
N PHE A 106 -0.42 -5.84 22.59
CA PHE A 106 -1.83 -5.47 22.76
C PHE A 106 -2.75 -6.71 22.76
N ILE A 107 -2.23 -7.86 22.28
CA ILE A 107 -2.86 -9.18 22.27
C ILE A 107 -1.92 -10.14 23.04
N PRO A 108 -2.35 -10.78 24.13
CA PRO A 108 -1.45 -11.58 24.96
C PRO A 108 -1.03 -12.87 24.24
N VAL A 109 0.16 -12.88 23.64
CA VAL A 109 0.78 -14.10 23.06
C VAL A 109 1.96 -14.50 23.95
N ALA A 110 1.75 -15.48 24.82
CA ALA A 110 2.74 -15.95 25.79
C ALA A 110 3.92 -16.70 25.15
N GLY A 111 5.15 -16.47 25.64
CA GLY A 111 6.13 -17.57 25.76
C GLY A 111 7.35 -17.68 24.82
N VAL A 112 7.73 -16.71 23.97
CA VAL A 112 8.87 -16.88 23.02
C VAL A 112 9.80 -15.66 22.90
N ARG A 113 10.19 -15.02 24.01
CA ARG A 113 10.93 -13.73 24.01
C ARG A 113 12.30 -13.76 23.32
N ARG A 114 13.12 -14.80 23.54
CA ARG A 114 14.45 -14.92 22.89
C ARG A 114 14.35 -15.13 21.39
N LEU A 115 13.48 -16.05 20.96
CA LEU A 115 13.26 -16.35 19.55
C LEU A 115 12.66 -15.13 18.81
N ARG A 116 11.79 -14.35 19.46
CA ARG A 116 11.26 -13.08 18.93
C ARG A 116 12.36 -12.05 18.69
N LEU A 117 13.29 -11.87 19.62
CA LEU A 117 14.37 -10.90 19.48
C LEU A 117 15.34 -11.28 18.35
N GLU A 118 15.74 -12.56 18.29
CA GLU A 118 16.64 -13.05 17.24
C GLU A 118 16.01 -12.96 15.84
N THR A 119 14.76 -13.43 15.70
CA THR A 119 14.03 -13.32 14.43
C THR A 119 13.77 -11.87 14.04
N LEU A 120 13.50 -10.98 15.00
CA LEU A 120 13.30 -9.56 14.72
C LEU A 120 14.58 -8.90 14.20
N VAL A 121 15.73 -9.15 14.82
CA VAL A 121 17.01 -8.59 14.36
C VAL A 121 17.32 -9.10 12.95
N LEU A 122 17.18 -10.40 12.71
CA LEU A 122 17.39 -10.99 11.38
C LEU A 122 16.43 -10.44 10.33
N ILE A 123 15.11 -10.41 10.61
CA ILE A 123 14.09 -9.90 9.68
C ILE A 123 14.28 -8.40 9.44
N SER A 124 14.61 -7.61 10.44
CA SER A 124 14.83 -6.16 10.29
C SER A 124 16.06 -5.88 9.42
N LEU A 125 17.15 -6.64 9.60
CA LEU A 125 18.35 -6.52 8.76
C LEU A 125 18.07 -6.98 7.32
N LEU A 126 17.44 -8.14 7.15
CA LEU A 126 17.11 -8.70 5.84
C LEU A 126 16.06 -7.86 5.09
N SER A 127 15.07 -7.30 5.78
CA SER A 127 14.00 -6.46 5.20
C SER A 127 14.45 -5.02 4.95
N SER A 128 15.44 -4.51 5.70
CA SER A 128 15.96 -3.15 5.49
C SER A 128 16.71 -3.02 4.17
N ILE A 129 17.36 -4.08 3.68
CA ILE A 129 18.10 -4.05 2.42
C ILE A 129 17.12 -3.76 1.25
N PRO A 130 16.06 -4.55 1.02
CA PRO A 130 15.01 -4.20 0.04
C PRO A 130 14.33 -2.86 0.33
N ALA A 131 14.03 -2.54 1.60
CA ALA A 131 13.35 -1.29 1.95
C ALA A 131 14.17 -0.03 1.63
N ALA A 132 15.49 -0.09 1.85
CA ALA A 132 16.42 1.00 1.57
C ALA A 132 16.65 1.21 0.07
N PHE A 133 16.62 0.14 -0.73
CA PHE A 133 16.83 0.22 -2.19
C PHE A 133 15.53 0.40 -3.00
N LEU A 134 14.39 -0.11 -2.50
CA LEU A 134 13.11 -0.15 -3.26
C LEU A 134 12.03 0.77 -2.68
N GLY A 135 12.23 1.42 -1.52
CA GLY A 135 11.21 2.29 -0.91
C GLY A 135 9.90 1.56 -0.61
N THR A 136 10.01 0.29 -0.22
CA THR A 136 9.03 -0.81 -0.05
C THR A 136 7.53 -0.67 -0.35
N ILE A 137 6.82 0.44 -0.13
CA ILE A 137 5.38 0.59 -0.47
C ILE A 137 5.02 2.05 -0.84
N GLY A 138 6.03 2.93 -1.03
CA GLY A 138 5.82 4.37 -1.16
C GLY A 138 5.29 4.86 -2.50
N PHE A 139 5.42 4.04 -3.54
CA PHE A 139 5.14 4.45 -4.91
C PHE A 139 3.65 4.55 -5.21
N VAL A 140 2.83 3.64 -4.69
CA VAL A 140 1.38 3.68 -4.99
C VAL A 140 0.72 4.89 -4.32
N GLY A 141 1.23 5.31 -3.16
CA GLY A 141 0.88 6.60 -2.53
C GLY A 141 1.25 7.83 -3.35
N LEU A 142 2.07 7.71 -4.41
CA LEU A 142 2.36 8.78 -5.37
C LEU A 142 1.58 8.59 -6.68
N VAL A 143 1.52 7.35 -7.17
CA VAL A 143 0.93 6.99 -8.46
C VAL A 143 -0.59 7.04 -8.42
N ALA A 144 -1.22 6.50 -7.37
CA ALA A 144 -2.68 6.49 -7.26
C ALA A 144 -3.28 7.91 -7.23
N PRO A 145 -2.75 8.87 -6.43
CA PRO A 145 -3.18 10.27 -6.53
C PRO A 145 -2.99 10.88 -7.91
N HIS A 146 -1.90 10.58 -8.60
CA HIS A 146 -1.63 11.11 -9.92
C HIS A 146 -2.66 10.64 -10.96
N ILE A 147 -2.90 9.32 -11.01
CA ILE A 147 -3.94 8.74 -11.89
C ILE A 147 -5.33 9.26 -11.50
N ALA A 148 -5.62 9.41 -10.21
CA ALA A 148 -6.89 9.93 -9.73
C ALA A 148 -7.16 11.36 -10.22
N ARG A 149 -6.14 12.23 -10.22
CA ARG A 149 -6.24 13.61 -10.74
C ARG A 149 -6.50 13.62 -12.24
N MET A 150 -5.85 12.74 -13.00
CA MET A 150 -6.09 12.64 -14.44
C MET A 150 -7.53 12.21 -14.77
N LEU A 151 -8.12 11.34 -13.95
CA LEU A 151 -9.49 10.85 -14.17
C LEU A 151 -10.56 11.82 -13.68
N VAL A 152 -10.39 12.36 -12.47
CA VAL A 152 -11.49 13.03 -11.74
C VAL A 152 -11.26 14.54 -11.55
N GLY A 153 -10.07 15.05 -11.87
CA GLY A 153 -9.68 16.44 -11.65
C GLY A 153 -9.19 16.72 -10.22
N GLU A 154 -9.13 18.00 -9.85
CA GLU A 154 -8.59 18.45 -8.54
C GLU A 154 -9.65 18.64 -7.45
N ASP A 155 -10.91 18.28 -7.71
CA ASP A 155 -12.00 18.32 -6.73
C ASP A 155 -11.73 17.36 -5.56
N GLN A 156 -11.28 17.85 -4.40
CA GLN A 156 -10.88 17.01 -3.26
C GLN A 156 -11.95 16.00 -2.82
N ARG A 157 -13.23 16.40 -2.86
CA ARG A 157 -14.36 15.52 -2.48
C ARG A 157 -14.43 14.26 -3.34
N ARG A 158 -14.00 14.34 -4.60
CA ARG A 158 -13.99 13.20 -5.54
C ARG A 158 -12.60 12.59 -5.66
N LEU A 159 -11.54 13.35 -5.43
CA LEU A 159 -10.15 12.91 -5.51
C LEU A 159 -9.80 11.90 -4.40
N LEU A 160 -10.23 12.14 -3.16
CA LEU A 160 -9.99 11.22 -2.03
C LEU A 160 -10.56 9.81 -2.25
N PRO A 161 -11.86 9.64 -2.59
CA PRO A 161 -12.39 8.29 -2.85
C PRO A 161 -11.84 7.70 -4.15
N ALA A 162 -11.53 8.51 -5.16
CA ALA A 162 -10.95 8.00 -6.41
C ALA A 162 -9.53 7.46 -6.21
N SER A 163 -8.66 8.17 -5.46
CA SER A 163 -7.30 7.69 -5.18
C SER A 163 -7.31 6.40 -4.36
N ALA A 164 -8.20 6.28 -3.37
CA ALA A 164 -8.39 5.06 -2.60
C ALA A 164 -8.75 3.87 -3.52
N MET A 165 -9.75 4.02 -4.39
CA MET A 165 -10.18 2.95 -5.31
C MET A 165 -9.07 2.57 -6.31
N ILE A 166 -8.30 3.54 -6.81
CA ILE A 166 -7.17 3.28 -7.70
C ILE A 166 -6.04 2.55 -6.96
N GLY A 167 -5.75 2.92 -5.71
CA GLY A 167 -4.82 2.17 -4.86
C GLY A 167 -5.26 0.72 -4.68
N ALA A 168 -6.53 0.50 -4.34
CA ALA A 168 -7.10 -0.85 -4.21
C ALA A 168 -6.96 -1.68 -5.51
N LEU A 169 -7.20 -1.05 -6.67
CA LEU A 169 -7.04 -1.66 -8.00
C LEU A 169 -5.58 -2.07 -8.28
N ILE A 170 -4.64 -1.17 -8.02
CA ILE A 170 -3.20 -1.43 -8.21
C ILE A 170 -2.74 -2.55 -7.28
N MET A 171 -3.16 -2.55 -6.02
CA MET A 171 -2.80 -3.59 -5.07
C MET A 171 -3.32 -4.96 -5.48
N SER A 172 -4.61 -5.06 -5.81
CA SER A 172 -5.25 -6.33 -6.16
C SER A 172 -4.71 -6.91 -7.47
N SER A 173 -4.41 -6.05 -8.46
CA SER A 173 -3.77 -6.48 -9.70
C SER A 173 -2.33 -6.94 -9.46
N SER A 174 -1.56 -6.20 -8.66
CA SER A 174 -0.18 -6.57 -8.28
C SER A 174 -0.12 -7.91 -7.55
N SER A 175 -1.03 -8.13 -6.59
CA SER A 175 -1.18 -9.39 -5.87
C SER A 175 -1.51 -10.56 -6.80
N THR A 176 -2.39 -10.36 -7.77
CA THR A 176 -2.73 -11.37 -8.79
C THR A 176 -1.49 -11.71 -9.62
N VAL A 177 -0.79 -10.70 -10.12
CA VAL A 177 0.45 -10.87 -10.91
C VAL A 177 1.52 -11.60 -10.09
N ALA A 178 1.66 -11.30 -8.79
CA ALA A 178 2.61 -11.95 -7.89
C ALA A 178 2.41 -13.46 -7.84
N LYS A 179 1.15 -13.87 -7.68
CA LYS A 179 0.74 -15.27 -7.54
C LYS A 179 0.88 -16.04 -8.85
N VAL A 180 0.74 -15.35 -9.99
CA VAL A 180 0.89 -15.95 -11.33
C VAL A 180 2.36 -16.12 -11.71
N LEU A 181 3.23 -15.15 -11.38
CA LEU A 181 4.62 -15.13 -11.86
C LEU A 181 5.49 -16.23 -11.24
N VAL A 182 5.32 -16.52 -9.95
CA VAL A 182 6.07 -17.58 -9.25
C VAL A 182 5.13 -18.41 -8.37
N PRO A 183 4.51 -19.47 -8.93
CA PRO A 183 3.63 -20.35 -8.17
C PRO A 183 4.39 -21.01 -7.02
N GLY A 184 3.98 -20.76 -5.78
CA GLY A 184 4.56 -21.38 -4.58
C GLY A 184 5.71 -20.62 -3.93
N ALA A 185 6.16 -19.48 -4.47
CA ALA A 185 7.08 -18.58 -3.78
C ALA A 185 6.34 -17.32 -3.30
N VAL A 186 6.72 -16.83 -2.12
CA VAL A 186 6.21 -15.55 -1.59
C VAL A 186 7.03 -14.44 -2.22
N LEU A 187 6.61 -13.97 -3.41
CA LEU A 187 7.23 -12.79 -4.01
C LEU A 187 6.80 -11.55 -3.19
N PRO A 188 7.73 -10.67 -2.76
CA PRO A 188 7.36 -9.44 -2.09
C PRO A 188 6.53 -8.57 -3.04
N ILE A 189 5.26 -8.33 -2.70
CA ILE A 189 4.31 -7.54 -3.52
C ILE A 189 4.88 -6.13 -3.80
N GLY A 190 5.67 -5.60 -2.86
CA GLY A 190 6.41 -4.34 -3.00
C GLY A 190 7.29 -4.25 -4.25
N VAL A 191 7.89 -5.37 -4.69
CA VAL A 191 8.71 -5.43 -5.90
C VAL A 191 7.86 -5.19 -7.15
N ILE A 192 6.67 -5.77 -7.20
CA ILE A 192 5.75 -5.63 -8.35
C ILE A 192 5.17 -4.21 -8.38
N THR A 193 4.77 -3.68 -7.23
CA THR A 193 4.26 -2.31 -7.15
C THR A 193 5.33 -1.26 -7.46
N ALA A 194 6.61 -1.54 -7.16
CA ALA A 194 7.72 -0.66 -7.53
C ALA A 194 7.87 -0.53 -9.05
N VAL A 195 7.66 -1.61 -9.81
CA VAL A 195 7.64 -1.58 -11.27
C VAL A 195 6.51 -0.69 -11.79
N THR A 196 5.35 -0.68 -11.14
CA THR A 196 4.24 0.21 -11.51
C THR A 196 4.55 1.69 -11.24
N GLY A 197 5.34 1.98 -10.18
CA GLY A 197 5.64 3.34 -9.77
C GLY A 197 6.82 4.01 -10.46
N LEU A 198 7.82 3.22 -10.87
CA LEU A 198 9.05 3.70 -11.48
C LEU A 198 8.85 4.57 -12.74
N PRO A 199 7.92 4.24 -13.66
CA PRO A 199 7.69 5.07 -14.86
C PRO A 199 7.30 6.51 -14.54
N LEU A 200 6.57 6.74 -13.45
CA LEU A 200 6.12 8.08 -13.06
C LEU A 200 7.30 8.95 -12.64
N LEU A 201 8.26 8.41 -11.89
CA LEU A 201 9.49 9.13 -11.54
C LEU A 201 10.31 9.46 -12.79
N LEU A 202 10.48 8.51 -13.70
CA LEU A 202 11.27 8.70 -14.92
C LEU A 202 10.62 9.69 -15.90
N SER A 203 9.29 9.78 -15.90
CA SER A 203 8.56 10.73 -16.74
C SER A 203 8.70 12.18 -16.29
N TYR A 204 9.16 12.44 -15.06
CA TYR A 204 9.32 13.80 -14.54
C TYR A 204 10.68 14.38 -14.99
N PRO A 205 10.71 15.42 -15.84
CA PRO A 205 11.96 15.94 -16.38
C PRO A 205 12.84 16.55 -15.27
N GLU A 206 14.10 16.11 -15.21
CA GLU A 206 15.11 16.46 -14.19
C GLU A 206 15.30 17.98 -13.97
N GLY A 207 14.98 18.81 -14.98
CA GLY A 207 15.09 20.27 -14.90
C GLY A 207 14.12 20.98 -13.92
N ARG A 208 13.09 20.30 -13.40
CA ARG A 208 12.15 20.88 -12.41
C ARG A 208 12.38 20.43 -10.97
N ALA A 209 13.12 19.35 -10.73
CA ALA A 209 13.44 18.88 -9.38
C ALA A 209 14.38 19.85 -8.64
N GLY A 210 15.36 20.43 -9.33
CA GLY A 210 16.29 21.43 -8.77
C GLY A 210 15.60 22.72 -8.32
N ASN A 211 14.58 23.19 -9.05
CA ASN A 211 13.82 24.39 -8.66
C ASN A 211 12.85 24.13 -7.49
N MET A 212 12.49 22.87 -7.21
CA MET A 212 11.53 22.52 -6.16
C MET A 212 12.17 22.54 -4.76
N VAL A 213 13.46 22.19 -4.66
CA VAL A 213 14.24 22.35 -3.42
C VAL A 213 14.40 23.84 -3.06
N VAL A 214 14.58 24.70 -4.07
CA VAL A 214 14.68 26.16 -3.91
C VAL A 214 13.33 26.80 -3.55
N LEU A 215 12.21 26.25 -4.05
CA LEU A 215 10.87 26.72 -3.67
C LEU A 215 10.45 26.27 -2.27
N SER A 216 10.91 25.11 -1.79
CA SER A 216 10.64 24.64 -0.42
C SER A 216 11.29 25.55 0.63
N THR A 217 12.55 25.96 0.44
CA THR A 217 13.22 26.95 1.31
C THR A 217 12.53 28.31 1.29
N ASN A 218 12.01 28.76 0.14
CA ASN A 218 11.29 30.03 0.06
C ASN A 218 9.86 29.95 0.65
N SER A 219 9.19 28.79 0.54
CA SER A 219 7.87 28.54 1.14
C SER A 219 7.91 28.42 2.66
N LEU A 220 8.98 27.86 3.24
CA LEU A 220 9.23 27.88 4.69
C LEU A 220 9.42 29.31 5.21
N GLY A 221 10.02 30.20 4.40
CA GLY A 221 10.09 31.63 4.69
C GLY A 221 8.75 32.37 4.58
N ALA A 222 7.81 31.87 3.77
CA ALA A 222 6.45 32.39 3.68
C ALA A 222 5.55 31.90 4.83
N VAL A 223 5.65 30.61 5.20
CA VAL A 223 4.95 30.02 6.34
C VAL A 223 5.44 30.63 7.66
N ARG A 224 6.75 30.87 7.82
CA ARG A 224 7.31 31.55 9.00
C ARG A 224 6.82 33.00 9.15
N ARG A 225 6.58 33.69 8.03
CA ARG A 225 6.00 35.05 8.03
C ARG A 225 4.49 35.08 8.31
N ALA A 226 3.78 34.00 7.99
CA ALA A 226 2.36 33.88 8.32
C ALA A 226 2.12 33.52 9.81
N ILE A 227 3.08 32.84 10.45
CA ILE A 227 2.94 32.37 11.85
C ILE A 227 3.48 33.38 12.87
N CYS A 228 4.51 34.16 12.53
CA CYS A 228 4.99 35.29 13.34
C CYS A 228 4.80 36.61 12.57
N PRO A 229 3.65 37.30 12.72
CA PRO A 229 3.54 38.67 12.24
C PRO A 229 4.45 39.55 13.12
N GLN A 230 5.42 40.21 12.49
CA GLN A 230 6.12 41.37 13.07
C GLN A 230 5.22 42.59 12.96
#